data_AF-A0A2A4PLI6-F1
#
_entry.id   AF-A0A2A4PLI6-F1
#
_cell.length_a   1.000
_cell.length_b   1.000
_cell.length_c   1.000
_cell.angle_alpha   90.00
_cell.angle_beta   90.00
_cell.angle_gamma   90.00
#
_symmetry.space_group_name_H-M   'P 1'
#
loop_
_entity.id
_entity.type
_entity.pdbx_description
1 polymer ?
#
loop_
_entity_poly.entity_id
_entity_poly.type
_entity_poly.pdbx_seq_one_letter_code
_entity_poly.pdbx_strand_id
1 'polypeptide(L)'
;MIRVPDTPIGKRHALNHIRPLSRVLTFEIVTHSQHHTNPTVPYHELTPYEDVIRPGSAYGYFLMTLVSPLWHKKMRVHLQEWDEKYATADELVLAKAANAKAGWVA
;
A
#
# COMPACT_ATOMS: atom_id res chain seq x y z
N MET A 1 2.75 -8.53 -1.27
CA MET A 1 1.52 -9.36 -1.32
C MET A 1 0.82 -9.08 -2.63
N ILE A 2 0.28 -10.08 -3.33
CA ILE A 2 -0.53 -9.87 -4.54
C ILE A 2 -1.88 -10.53 -4.34
N ARG A 3 -2.97 -9.74 -4.43
CA ARG A 3 -4.35 -10.22 -4.28
C ARG A 3 -4.62 -11.33 -5.28
N VAL A 4 -5.19 -12.44 -4.82
CA VAL A 4 -5.67 -13.51 -5.71
C VAL A 4 -6.77 -12.96 -6.61
N PRO A 5 -6.73 -13.20 -7.94
CA PRO A 5 -7.81 -12.81 -8.84
C PRO A 5 -9.19 -13.22 -8.32
N ASP A 6 -10.20 -12.40 -8.60
CA ASP A 6 -11.61 -12.65 -8.22
C ASP A 6 -11.92 -12.76 -6.72
N THR A 7 -10.94 -12.51 -5.84
CA THR A 7 -11.18 -12.40 -4.38
C THR A 7 -11.49 -10.96 -3.93
N PRO A 8 -12.26 -10.74 -2.86
CA PRO A 8 -12.55 -9.38 -2.38
C PRO A 8 -11.29 -8.58 -2.05
N ILE A 9 -11.32 -7.27 -2.34
CA ILE A 9 -10.31 -6.34 -1.82
C ILE A 9 -10.56 -6.10 -0.33
N GLY A 10 -9.48 -5.82 0.40
CA GLY A 10 -9.53 -5.61 1.85
C GLY A 10 -8.48 -4.60 2.27
N LYS A 11 -8.54 -4.14 3.52
CA LYS A 11 -7.69 -3.04 4.03
C LYS A 11 -6.20 -3.24 3.77
N ARG A 12 -5.69 -4.47 3.93
CA ARG A 12 -4.29 -4.87 3.71
C ARG A 12 -3.78 -4.66 2.27
N HIS A 13 -4.69 -4.50 1.30
CA HIS A 13 -4.36 -4.26 -0.10
C HIS A 13 -4.15 -2.78 -0.44
N ALA A 14 -4.39 -1.86 0.50
CA ALA A 14 -4.27 -0.42 0.27
C ALA A 14 -2.99 0.15 0.92
N LEU A 15 -2.40 1.16 0.26
CA LEU A 15 -1.38 2.02 0.87
C LEU A 15 -2.08 3.15 1.61
N ASN A 16 -1.97 3.18 2.93
CA ASN A 16 -2.68 4.18 3.75
C ASN A 16 -1.71 5.20 4.37
N HIS A 17 -1.69 6.44 3.86
CA HIS A 17 -0.77 7.48 4.33
C HIS A 17 -1.46 8.45 5.29
N ILE A 18 -1.27 8.25 6.60
CA ILE A 18 -1.97 9.03 7.63
C ILE A 18 -1.15 10.17 8.24
N ARG A 19 0.03 10.48 7.67
CA ARG A 19 0.91 11.53 8.20
C ARG A 19 0.30 12.92 7.97
N PRO A 20 0.33 13.85 8.94
CA PRO A 20 -0.35 15.15 8.85
C PRO A 20 -0.02 15.93 7.56
N LEU A 21 1.26 15.96 7.16
CA LEU A 21 1.68 16.63 5.94
C LEU A 21 1.01 16.06 4.68
N SER A 22 0.89 14.72 4.60
CA SER A 22 0.21 14.06 3.48
C SER A 22 -1.28 14.38 3.48
N ARG A 23 -1.91 14.30 4.67
CA ARG A 23 -3.34 14.57 4.83
C ARG A 23 -3.71 15.99 4.41
N VAL A 24 -2.98 16.99 4.90
CA VAL A 24 -3.23 18.40 4.60
C VAL A 24 -2.98 18.72 3.12
N LEU A 25 -1.81 18.35 2.59
CA LEU A 25 -1.44 18.72 1.20
C LEU A 25 -2.28 18.05 0.13
N THR A 26 -2.85 16.89 0.45
CA THR A 26 -3.63 16.11 -0.50
C THR A 26 -5.13 16.17 -0.22
N PHE A 27 -5.57 17.11 0.63
CA PHE A 27 -6.97 17.25 1.03
C PHE A 27 -7.57 15.90 1.41
N GLU A 28 -6.96 15.22 2.38
CA GLU A 28 -7.38 13.92 2.93
C GLU A 28 -7.54 12.77 1.90
N ILE A 29 -7.19 12.94 0.62
CA ILE A 29 -7.34 11.87 -0.37
C ILE A 29 -6.45 10.64 -0.05
N VAL A 30 -5.40 10.84 0.74
CA VAL A 30 -4.53 9.76 1.20
C VAL A 30 -5.11 8.91 2.33
N THR A 31 -6.19 9.35 2.97
CA THR A 31 -6.96 8.59 3.98
C THR A 31 -8.16 7.87 3.37
N HIS A 32 -8.40 8.06 2.06
CA HIS A 32 -9.50 7.47 1.29
C HIS A 32 -9.39 5.96 1.05
N SER A 33 -8.44 5.28 1.69
CA SER A 33 -8.27 3.82 1.58
C SER A 33 -9.55 3.05 1.94
N GLN A 34 -10.40 3.59 2.83
CA GLN A 34 -11.66 2.98 3.21
C GLN A 34 -12.66 2.89 2.05
N HIS A 35 -12.68 3.88 1.17
CA HIS A 35 -13.61 3.95 0.04
C HIS A 35 -13.42 2.76 -0.92
N HIS A 36 -12.22 2.17 -0.99
CA HIS A 36 -11.97 0.96 -1.79
C HIS A 36 -12.64 -0.31 -1.24
N THR A 37 -12.99 -0.34 0.03
CA THR A 37 -13.70 -1.50 0.64
C THR A 37 -15.17 -1.20 0.92
N ASN A 38 -15.51 0.08 1.12
CA ASN A 38 -16.87 0.54 1.30
C ASN A 38 -17.10 1.82 0.48
N PRO A 39 -17.44 1.70 -0.81
CA PRO A 39 -17.53 2.83 -1.73
C PRO A 39 -18.75 3.72 -1.49
N THR A 40 -19.69 3.32 -0.64
CA THR A 40 -20.90 4.11 -0.36
C THR A 40 -20.71 5.11 0.78
N VAL A 41 -19.57 5.08 1.49
CA VAL A 41 -19.30 6.02 2.59
C VAL A 41 -19.04 7.41 2.02
N PRO A 42 -19.77 8.45 2.49
CA PRO A 42 -19.53 9.82 2.08
C PRO A 42 -18.11 10.29 2.40
N TYR A 43 -17.55 11.14 1.54
CA TYR A 43 -16.16 11.61 1.64
C TYR A 43 -15.77 12.09 3.06
N HIS A 44 -16.65 12.85 3.72
CA HIS A 44 -16.38 13.48 5.02
C HIS A 44 -16.50 12.52 6.21
N GLU A 45 -17.04 11.32 6.01
CA GLU A 45 -17.19 10.28 7.03
C GLU A 45 -16.09 9.20 6.94
N LEU A 46 -15.19 9.32 5.96
CA LEU A 46 -14.13 8.34 5.77
C LEU A 46 -13.11 8.42 6.90
N THR A 47 -12.72 7.23 7.35
CA THR A 47 -11.78 7.02 8.45
C THR A 47 -10.52 6.35 7.93
N PRO A 48 -9.34 6.80 8.35
CA PRO A 48 -8.09 6.15 8.00
C PRO A 48 -7.97 4.78 8.70
N TYR A 49 -7.34 3.82 8.03
CA TYR A 49 -7.01 2.52 8.64
C TYR A 49 -5.74 2.57 9.49
N GLU A 50 -5.88 2.45 10.79
CA GLU A 50 -4.73 2.48 11.70
C GLU A 50 -4.07 1.12 11.93
N ASP A 51 -4.79 0.04 11.58
CA ASP A 51 -4.49 -1.37 11.81
C ASP A 51 -3.79 -2.06 10.61
N VAL A 52 -3.30 -1.29 9.65
CA VAL A 52 -2.55 -1.78 8.48
C VAL A 52 -1.16 -1.14 8.44
N ILE A 53 -0.28 -1.65 7.57
CA ILE A 53 1.06 -1.05 7.46
C ILE A 53 0.92 0.40 7.01
N ARG A 54 1.72 1.24 7.67
CA ARG A 54 1.72 2.68 7.50
C ARG A 54 2.98 3.08 6.73
N PRO A 55 2.89 3.21 5.38
CA PRO A 55 3.96 3.81 4.61
C PRO A 55 4.26 5.23 5.11
N GLY A 56 5.41 5.77 4.73
CA GLY A 56 5.81 7.14 5.09
C GLY A 56 4.88 8.21 4.51
N SER A 57 5.32 9.47 4.55
CA SER A 57 4.57 10.57 3.92
C SER A 57 4.36 10.28 2.42
N ALA A 58 3.12 10.37 1.94
CA ALA A 58 2.79 10.26 0.51
C ALA A 58 3.54 11.31 -0.32
N TYR A 59 3.67 12.54 0.20
CA TYR A 59 4.46 13.59 -0.44
C TYR A 59 5.96 13.24 -0.51
N GLY A 60 6.49 12.65 0.57
CA GLY A 60 7.88 12.16 0.56
C GLY A 60 8.08 11.03 -0.45
N TYR A 61 7.09 10.15 -0.60
CA TYR A 61 7.11 9.08 -1.61
C TYR A 61 7.03 9.63 -3.02
N PHE A 62 6.16 10.61 -3.26
CA PHE A 62 6.09 11.32 -4.54
C PHE A 62 7.47 11.87 -4.95
N LEU A 63 8.15 12.61 -4.07
CA LEU A 63 9.51 13.09 -4.35
C LEU A 63 10.50 11.95 -4.57
N MET A 64 10.38 10.85 -3.82
CA MET A 64 11.27 9.69 -3.96
C MET A 64 11.11 8.98 -5.31
N THR A 65 9.92 8.98 -5.91
CA THR A 65 9.69 8.38 -7.23
C THR A 65 10.52 9.04 -8.34
N LEU A 66 10.93 10.30 -8.16
CA LEU A 66 11.82 11.01 -9.09
C LEU A 66 13.23 10.40 -9.15
N VAL A 67 13.62 9.61 -8.14
CA VAL A 67 14.91 8.92 -8.06
C VAL A 67 14.65 7.41 -8.01
N SER A 68 14.52 6.79 -9.18
CA SER A 68 14.12 5.39 -9.34
C SER A 68 14.86 4.39 -8.42
N PRO A 69 16.20 4.42 -8.28
CA PRO A 69 16.89 3.47 -7.38
C PRO A 69 16.49 3.61 -5.91
N LEU A 70 16.25 4.84 -5.45
CA LEU A 70 15.85 5.12 -4.07
C LEU A 70 14.42 4.63 -3.81
N TRP A 71 13.51 4.91 -4.76
CA TRP A 71 12.13 4.42 -4.73
C TRP A 71 12.08 2.90 -4.62
N HIS A 72 12.74 2.19 -5.54
CA HIS A 72 12.73 0.73 -5.54
C HIS A 72 13.36 0.14 -4.28
N LYS A 73 14.46 0.72 -3.78
CA LYS A 73 15.06 0.30 -2.51
C LYS A 73 14.08 0.41 -1.36
N LYS A 74 13.36 1.53 -1.24
CA LYS A 74 12.39 1.77 -0.16
C LYS A 74 11.15 0.88 -0.29
N MET A 75 10.60 0.76 -1.50
CA MET A 75 9.38 -0.01 -1.74
C MET A 75 9.59 -1.51 -1.55
N ARG A 76 10.76 -2.07 -1.90
CA ARG A 76 11.04 -3.49 -1.65
C ARG A 76 10.95 -3.87 -0.18
N VAL A 77 11.45 -3.02 0.73
CA VAL A 77 11.35 -3.24 2.18
C VAL A 77 9.88 -3.29 2.62
N HIS A 78 9.05 -2.38 2.11
CA HIS A 78 7.63 -2.40 2.42
C HIS A 78 6.93 -3.61 1.82
N LEU A 79 7.16 -3.93 0.56
CA LEU A 79 6.54 -5.08 -0.09
C LEU A 79 6.86 -6.39 0.64
N GLN A 80 8.10 -6.56 1.11
CA GLN A 80 8.50 -7.67 1.95
C GLN A 80 7.72 -7.70 3.28
N GLU A 81 7.61 -6.58 3.98
CA GLU A 81 6.82 -6.49 5.21
C GLU A 81 5.34 -6.85 4.98
N TRP A 82 4.78 -6.44 3.84
CA TRP A 82 3.42 -6.82 3.42
C TRP A 82 3.29 -8.32 3.19
N ASP A 83 4.26 -8.92 2.49
CA ASP A 83 4.31 -10.36 2.25
C ASP A 83 4.38 -11.15 3.56
N GLU A 84 5.23 -10.74 4.49
CA GLU A 84 5.46 -11.46 5.75
C GLU A 84 4.31 -11.36 6.74
N LYS A 85 3.69 -10.18 6.85
CA LYS A 85 2.70 -9.90 7.91
C LYS A 85 1.25 -10.07 7.47
N TYR A 86 0.97 -9.93 6.18
CA TYR A 86 -0.42 -9.82 5.71
C TYR A 86 -0.79 -10.79 4.60
N ALA A 87 0.13 -11.36 3.82
CA ALA A 87 -0.23 -12.23 2.71
C ALA A 87 -0.81 -13.57 3.17
N THR A 88 -1.83 -14.07 2.47
CA THR A 88 -2.20 -15.49 2.56
C THR A 88 -1.17 -16.37 1.84
N ALA A 89 -1.25 -17.69 2.03
CA ALA A 89 -0.39 -18.63 1.33
C ALA A 89 -0.47 -18.46 -0.21
N ASP A 90 -1.68 -18.33 -0.75
CA ASP A 90 -1.90 -18.17 -2.19
C ASP A 90 -1.37 -16.84 -2.73
N GLU A 91 -1.59 -15.74 -1.98
CA GLU A 91 -1.07 -14.42 -2.36
C GLU A 91 0.45 -14.36 -2.31
N LEU A 92 1.07 -15.11 -1.39
CA LEU A 92 2.52 -15.22 -1.26
C LEU A 92 3.12 -15.98 -2.45
N VAL A 93 2.44 -17.00 -2.97
CA VAL A 93 2.86 -17.68 -4.23
C VAL A 93 2.90 -16.69 -5.39
N LEU A 94 1.85 -15.88 -5.54
CA LEU A 94 1.78 -14.84 -6.56
C LEU A 94 2.87 -13.77 -6.38
N ALA A 95 3.09 -13.31 -5.15
CA ALA A 95 4.13 -12.32 -4.82
C ALA A 95 5.54 -12.85 -5.14
N LYS A 96 5.85 -14.11 -4.79
CA LYS A 96 7.13 -14.74 -5.13
C LYS A 96 7.35 -14.82 -6.64
N ALA A 97 6.32 -15.22 -7.41
CA ALA A 97 6.41 -15.26 -8.86
C ALA A 97 6.66 -13.87 -9.47
N ALA A 98 6.01 -12.82 -8.95
CA ALA A 98 6.24 -11.45 -9.39
C ALA A 98 7.64 -10.93 -9.03
N ASN A 99 8.13 -11.22 -7.81
CA ASN A 99 9.48 -10.86 -7.38
C ASN A 99 10.54 -11.54 -8.26
N ALA A 100 10.37 -12.82 -8.60
CA ALA A 100 11.25 -13.53 -9.53
C ALA A 100 11.26 -12.89 -10.92
N LYS A 101 10.08 -12.57 -11.47
CA LYS A 101 9.95 -11.87 -12.76
C LYS A 101 10.61 -10.49 -12.77
N ALA A 102 10.57 -9.78 -11.64
CA ALA A 102 11.18 -8.47 -11.47
C ALA A 102 12.69 -8.52 -11.18
N GLY A 103 13.29 -9.71 -11.04
CA GLY A 103 14.69 -9.87 -10.64
C GLY A 103 14.94 -9.46 -9.18
N TRP A 104 13.92 -9.46 -8.33
CA TRP A 104 14.00 -9.15 -6.89
C TRP A 104 14.18 -10.40 -6.03
N VAL A 105 14.81 -11.42 -6.60
CA VAL A 105 15.24 -12.62 -5.88
C VAL A 105 16.48 -12.26 -5.06
N ALA A 106 16.36 -12.42 -3.74
CA ALA A 106 17.49 -12.51 -2.82
C ALA A 106 17.94 -13.98 -2.72
#